data_AF-A0A955TPT8-F1
#
_entry.id   AF-A0A955TPT8-F1
#
_cell.length_a   1.000
_cell.length_b   1.000
_cell.length_c   1.000
_cell.angle_alpha   90.00
_cell.angle_beta   90.00
_cell.angle_gamma   90.00
#
_symmetry.space_group_name_H-M   'P 1'
#
loop_
_entity.id
_entity.type
_entity.pdbx_description
1 polymer ?
#
loop_
_entity_poly.entity_id
_entity_poly.type
_entity_poly.pdbx_seq_one_letter_code
_entity_poly.pdbx_strand_id
1 'polypeptide(L)' 'MAEVLPPLKPIPIKERLSVLYIEYGQLDVLDGAFVVVKKNGIRTHIPVGGLACLMLEPGTRVSHAAC' A
#
# COMPACT_ATOMS: atom_id res chain seq x y z
N MET A 1 -13.67 -11.37 25.61
CA MET A 1 -13.79 -11.73 24.19
C MET A 1 -13.71 -10.42 23.44
N ALA A 2 -12.63 -10.17 22.70
CA ALA A 2 -12.44 -8.90 22.00
C ALA A 2 -13.68 -8.65 21.12
N GLU A 3 -14.38 -7.54 21.35
CA GLU A 3 -15.44 -7.09 20.46
C GLU A 3 -14.91 -7.15 19.03
N VAL A 4 -15.58 -7.92 18.19
CA VAL A 4 -15.18 -8.10 16.79
C VAL A 4 -15.28 -6.73 16.15
N LEU A 5 -14.12 -6.11 15.89
CA LEU A 5 -14.05 -4.84 15.20
C LEU A 5 -14.83 -4.99 13.89
N PRO A 6 -15.68 -4.01 13.53
CA PRO A 6 -16.40 -4.06 12.28
C PRO A 6 -15.40 -4.21 11.12
N PRO A 7 -15.76 -4.94 10.05
CA PRO A 7 -14.87 -5.15 8.92
C PRO A 7 -14.40 -3.80 8.38
N LEU A 8 -13.10 -3.71 8.05
CA LEU A 8 -12.48 -2.49 7.52
C LEU A 8 -13.28 -2.00 6.31
N LYS A 9 -13.79 -0.77 6.41
CA LYS A 9 -14.50 -0.10 5.31
C LYS A 9 -13.56 0.89 4.62
N PRO A 10 -13.62 1.02 3.28
CA PRO A 10 -12.85 2.04 2.59
C PRO A 10 -13.29 3.46 3.00
N ILE A 11 -12.32 4.35 3.19
CA ILE A 11 -12.54 5.79 3.48
C ILE A 11 -13.24 6.45 2.27
N PRO A 12 -14.14 7.45 2.41
CA PRO A 12 -14.71 8.15 1.26
C PRO A 12 -13.64 8.67 0.28
N ILE A 13 -13.86 8.51 -1.03
CA ILE A 13 -12.84 8.85 -2.05
C ILE A 13 -12.37 10.32 -1.98
N LYS A 14 -13.25 11.23 -1.58
CA LYS A 14 -12.97 12.67 -1.40
C LYS A 14 -11.95 12.97 -0.30
N GLU A 15 -11.72 12.03 0.62
CA GLU A 15 -10.79 12.15 1.75
C GLU A 15 -9.46 11.42 1.48
N ARG A 16 -9.31 10.81 0.29
CA ARG A 16 -8.10 10.08 -0.09
C ARG A 16 -7.17 10.96 -0.93
N LEU A 17 -5.87 10.71 -0.77
CA LEU A 17 -4.85 11.17 -1.71
C LEU A 17 -5.09 10.51 -3.08
N SER A 18 -5.04 11.31 -4.15
CA SER A 18 -5.49 10.90 -5.48
C SER A 18 -4.61 9.80 -6.10
N VAL A 19 -3.32 10.07 -6.27
CA VAL A 19 -2.39 9.18 -6.96
C VAL A 19 -1.03 9.22 -6.28
N LEU A 20 -0.43 8.04 -6.09
CA LEU A 20 0.97 7.88 -5.69
C LEU A 20 1.71 7.07 -6.75
N TYR A 21 2.85 7.57 -7.22
CA TYR A 21 3.71 6.90 -8.18
C TYR A 21 4.81 6.12 -7.45
N ILE A 22 5.06 4.90 -7.90
CA ILE A 22 6.10 4.02 -7.36
C ILE A 22 6.98 3.59 -8.52
N GLU A 23 8.27 3.88 -8.39
CA GLU A 23 9.31 3.51 -9.34
C GLU A 23 10.39 2.68 -8.63
N TYR A 24 10.99 1.72 -9.34
CA TYR A 24 12.15 0.94 -8.89
C TYR A 24 12.05 0.38 -7.45
N GLY A 25 11.01 -0.42 -7.17
CA GLY A 25 10.82 -1.04 -5.86
C GLY A 25 9.98 -2.31 -5.88
N GLN A 26 10.10 -3.13 -4.85
CA GLN A 26 9.22 -4.28 -4.63
C GLN A 26 8.09 -3.89 -3.67
N LEU A 27 6.85 -3.85 -4.17
CA LEU A 27 5.64 -3.68 -3.38
C LEU A 27 5.28 -5.02 -2.71
N ASP A 28 5.19 -5.02 -1.39
CA ASP A 28 4.86 -6.21 -0.61
C ASP A 28 3.97 -5.85 0.59
N VAL A 29 3.37 -6.86 1.21
CA VAL A 29 2.60 -6.70 2.45
C VAL A 29 3.39 -7.27 3.61
N LEU A 30 3.77 -6.40 4.55
CA LEU A 30 4.49 -6.76 5.77
C LEU A 30 3.68 -6.26 6.96
N ASP A 31 3.42 -7.14 7.93
CA ASP A 31 2.61 -6.84 9.13
C ASP A 31 1.22 -6.24 8.82
N GLY A 32 0.63 -6.65 7.69
CA GLY A 32 -0.67 -6.15 7.22
C GLY A 32 -0.65 -4.74 6.61
N ALA A 33 0.54 -4.14 6.42
CA ALA A 33 0.72 -2.86 5.77
C ALA A 33 1.41 -3.02 4.41
N PHE A 34 1.07 -2.12 3.47
CA PHE A 34 1.78 -2.04 2.20
C PHE A 34 3.14 -1.39 2.41
N VAL A 35 4.19 -2.02 1.89
CA VAL A 35 5.57 -1.56 1.99
C VAL A 35 6.24 -1.65 0.63
N VAL A 36 6.96 -0.60 0.26
CA VAL A 36 7.90 -0.64 -0.87
C VAL A 36 9.30 -0.89 -0.34
N VAL A 37 9.90 -1.97 -0.81
CA VAL A 37 11.29 -2.31 -0.53
C VAL A 37 12.15 -1.84 -1.71
N LYS A 38 13.00 -0.84 -1.46
CA LYS A 38 13.99 -0.37 -2.45
C LYS A 38 15.25 -1.23 -2.41
N LYS A 39 16.08 -1.15 -3.46
CA LYS A 39 17.36 -1.88 -3.56
C LYS A 39 18.30 -1.65 -2.37
N ASN A 40 18.24 -0.47 -1.74
CA ASN A 40 19.07 -0.11 -0.59
C ASN A 40 18.56 -0.71 0.74
N GLY A 41 17.52 -1.56 0.70
CA GLY A 41 16.89 -2.15 1.88
C GLY A 41 15.94 -1.21 2.63
N ILE A 42 15.81 0.05 2.17
CA ILE A 42 14.87 1.02 2.73
C ILE A 42 13.44 0.53 2.49
N ARG A 43 12.68 0.43 3.59
CA ARG A 43 11.27 0.08 3.61
C ARG A 43 10.45 1.34 3.77
N THR A 44 9.67 1.68 2.76
CA THR A 44 8.75 2.81 2.79
C THR A 44 7.33 2.30 2.98
N HIS A 45 6.72 2.63 4.13
CA HIS A 45 5.33 2.29 4.39
C HIS A 45 4.39 3.15 3.55
N ILE A 46 3.42 2.51 2.91
CA ILE A 46 2.42 3.16 2.09
C ILE A 46 1.06 3.10 2.80
N PRO A 47 0.43 4.25 3.09
CA PRO A 47 -0.90 4.28 3.71
C PRO A 47 -1.99 3.98 2.67
N VAL A 48 -2.11 2.70 2.27
CA VAL A 48 -3.04 2.25 1.21
C VAL A 48 -4.50 2.63 1.46
N GLY A 49 -4.93 2.66 2.73
CA GLY A 49 -6.32 3.02 3.10
C GLY A 49 -6.69 4.46 2.78
N GLY A 50 -5.69 5.36 2.71
CA GLY A 50 -5.87 6.78 2.40
C GLY A 50 -5.55 7.13 0.95
N LEU A 51 -5.30 6.15 0.08
CA LEU A 51 -4.95 6.36 -1.33
C LEU A 51 -6.09 5.91 -2.24
N ALA A 52 -6.31 6.67 -3.31
CA ALA A 52 -7.27 6.30 -4.35
C ALA A 52 -6.62 5.43 -5.44
N CYS A 53 -5.36 5.68 -5.79
CA CYS A 53 -4.66 4.92 -6.83
C CYS A 53 -3.14 4.83 -6.59
N LEU A 54 -2.57 3.67 -6.93
CA LEU A 54 -1.13 3.45 -7.04
C LEU A 54 -0.77 3.30 -8.52
N MET A 55 0.11 4.17 -9.01
CA MET A 55 0.66 4.08 -10.37
C MET A 55 2.02 3.38 -10.30
N LEU A 56 2.11 2.22 -10.93
CA LEU A 56 3.32 1.40 -10.96
C LEU A 56 4.14 1.78 -12.18
N GLU A 57 5.27 2.42 -11.95
CA GLU A 57 6.22 2.78 -13.00
C GLU A 57 7.21 1.62 -13.26
N PRO A 58 7.97 1.67 -14.38
CA PRO A 58 8.93 0.63 -14.70
C PRO A 58 9.88 0.30 -13.56
N GLY A 59 10.24 -0.98 -13.46
CA GLY A 59 11.09 -1.47 -12.38
C GLY A 59 10.35 -1.70 -11.05
N THR A 60 9.01 -1.60 -11.04
CA THR A 60 8.19 -2.00 -9.88
C THR A 60 7.81 -3.47 -9.97
N ARG A 61 7.97 -4.21 -8.86
CA ARG A 61 7.54 -5.62 -8.73
C ARG A 61 6.49 -5.73 -7.64
N VAL A 62 5.39 -6.44 -7.90
CA VAL A 62 4.29 -6.58 -6.95
C VAL A 62 4.23 -8.02 -6.43
N SER A 63 4.10 -8.20 -5.12
CA SER A 63 3.87 -9.51 -4.53
C SER A 63 2.39 -9.91 -4.63
N HIS A 64 2.11 -11.21 -4.63
CA HIS A 64 0.73 -11.70 -4.67
C HIS A 64 -0.11 -11.20 -3.48
N ALA A 65 0.51 -10.98 -2.32
CA ALA A 65 -0.16 -10.45 -1.14
C ALA A 65 -0.54 -8.97 -1.28
N ALA A 66 0.12 -8.23 -2.17
CA ALA A 66 -0.15 -6.83 -2.46
C ALA A 66 -1.12 -6.60 -3.64
N CYS A 67 -1.62 -7.68 -4.27
CA CYS A 67 -2.70 -7.65 -5.26
C CYS A 67 -4.06 -7.83 -4.60
#